data_AF-A0A933JPT2-F1
#
_entry.id   AF-A0A933JPT2-F1
#
_cell.length_a   1.000
_cell.length_b   1.000
_cell.length_c   1.000
_cell.angle_alpha   90.00
_cell.angle_beta   90.00
_cell.angle_gamma   90.00
#
_symmetry.space_group_name_H-M   'P 1'
#
loop_
_entity.id
_entity.type
_entity.pdbx_description
1 polymer ?
#
loop_
_entity_poly.entity_id
_entity_poly.type
_entity_poly.pdbx_seq_one_letter_code
_entity_poly.pdbx_strand_id
1 'polypeptide(L)'
;MRPESPSSLFGTRPIAPPASLPRDLSTWLRTRPVFDSYAYGYPHKTAYRPFSEPRPLAPLWNLEDRSALFLYVHVPFCEMRCGFCNLFTQVTPREELMARYVATLEAQAASVRSLLGASKFARVAVGGGTPTHLPMPEFARVLDLVESFGVDLGSTPASFETSPETSTLEKLKELEGRGVSRLSIGVQSFLDQELSALGRPTTGRAASDALERIRRASIPVLNVDLIYGIPGQTETTLTTSIRAALTHRPEEIFLYPLYLRPLTGLGRRDVVFADRRTELYRFGRELLLAEGYEQLSMRMFRRHSELDGPTCAPEYSCQQDGMVSLGAGARSYTRTLHYSDEWATSALGVKAIVSEWVARAPQEFERAGYGIALSERDQKTRYLIQSVLHASGLDRGRYRARFGSDPMDDRPELRELSELGLADLTPSSLTLRPQAFELSDAIGPWLYEDHVRELMRGFDLR
;
A
#
# COMPACT_ATOMS: atom_id res chain seq x y z
N MET A 1 29.18 41.09 7.82
CA MET A 1 28.87 39.72 8.30
C MET A 1 27.43 39.70 8.80
N ARG A 2 26.52 39.22 7.96
CA ARG A 2 25.18 38.74 8.34
C ARG A 2 25.01 37.41 7.61
N PRO A 3 24.50 36.34 8.26
CA PRO A 3 24.41 35.04 7.62
C PRO A 3 23.24 35.02 6.64
N GLU A 4 23.49 34.47 5.45
CA GLU A 4 22.48 34.19 4.44
C GLU A 4 21.56 33.06 4.91
N SER A 5 20.25 33.26 4.80
CA SER A 5 19.22 32.25 5.01
C SER A 5 19.06 31.39 3.76
N PRO A 6 19.09 30.04 3.83
CA PRO A 6 18.64 29.22 2.72
C PRO A 6 17.11 29.05 2.81
N SER A 7 16.37 29.86 2.06
CA SER A 7 14.94 29.67 1.85
C SER A 7 14.72 28.64 0.73
N SER A 8 14.53 27.37 1.07
CA SER A 8 14.01 26.37 0.12
C SER A 8 12.47 26.46 0.07
N LEU A 9 11.96 27.40 -0.71
CA LEU A 9 10.54 27.49 -1.06
C LEU A 9 10.27 26.53 -2.21
N PHE A 10 9.61 25.40 -1.94
CA PHE A 10 9.11 24.51 -2.99
C PHE A 10 7.66 24.86 -3.31
N GLY A 11 7.47 25.48 -4.47
CA GLY A 11 6.19 25.43 -5.19
C GLY A 11 6.09 24.12 -5.97
N THR A 12 4.89 23.56 -6.08
CA THR A 12 4.53 22.37 -6.86
C THR A 12 4.56 22.63 -8.38
N ARG A 13 5.62 23.24 -8.90
CA ARG A 13 5.90 23.14 -10.34
C ARG A 13 6.56 21.78 -10.58
N PRO A 14 6.03 20.94 -11.50
CA PRO A 14 6.75 19.75 -11.91
C PRO A 14 8.09 20.19 -12.49
N ILE A 15 9.18 19.89 -11.77
CA ILE A 15 10.52 20.01 -12.33
C ILE A 15 10.52 19.05 -13.52
N ALA A 16 10.64 19.60 -14.73
CA ALA A 16 10.82 18.78 -15.92
C ALA A 16 12.05 17.88 -15.67
N PRO A 17 11.90 16.55 -15.64
CA PRO A 17 13.02 15.69 -15.34
C PRO A 17 14.10 15.86 -16.43
N PRO A 18 15.39 15.80 -16.07
CA PRO A 18 16.49 15.96 -17.03
C PRO A 18 16.38 14.95 -18.19
N ALA A 19 16.96 15.30 -19.33
CA ALA A 19 16.90 14.53 -20.58
C ALA A 19 17.43 13.09 -20.46
N SER A 20 18.29 12.83 -19.47
CA SER A 20 18.63 11.49 -18.98
C SER A 20 18.70 11.51 -17.45
N LEU A 21 18.13 10.49 -16.81
CA LEU A 21 18.21 10.34 -15.36
C LEU A 21 19.58 9.74 -14.98
N PRO A 22 20.19 10.17 -13.86
CA PRO A 22 21.46 9.59 -13.41
C PRO A 22 21.27 8.10 -13.12
N ARG A 23 22.26 7.30 -13.51
CA ARG A 23 22.28 5.86 -13.24
C ARG A 23 23.04 5.52 -11.97
N ASP A 24 24.02 6.34 -11.59
CA ASP A 24 24.71 6.20 -10.31
C ASP A 24 23.81 6.68 -9.16
N LEU A 25 23.79 5.90 -8.09
CA LEU A 25 22.98 6.13 -6.90
C LEU A 25 23.38 7.44 -6.19
N SER A 26 24.67 7.76 -6.18
CA SER A 26 25.19 8.95 -5.51
C SER A 26 24.59 10.24 -6.10
N THR A 27 24.59 10.38 -7.42
CA THR A 27 23.98 11.53 -8.11
C THR A 27 22.47 11.44 -8.05
N TRP A 28 21.88 10.25 -8.14
CA TRP A 28 20.44 10.06 -7.97
C TRP A 28 19.94 10.62 -6.64
N LEU A 29 20.57 10.26 -5.53
CA LEU A 29 20.20 10.72 -4.19
C LEU A 29 20.38 12.23 -3.99
N ARG A 30 21.38 12.85 -4.65
CA ARG A 30 21.62 14.30 -4.56
C ARG A 30 20.66 15.15 -5.39
N THR A 31 20.17 14.60 -6.51
CA THR A 31 19.42 15.37 -7.51
C THR A 31 17.92 15.17 -7.43
N ARG A 32 17.45 14.27 -6.56
CA ARG A 32 16.03 13.93 -6.43
C ARG A 32 15.50 14.08 -5.02
N PRO A 33 14.22 14.47 -4.87
CA PRO A 33 13.58 14.51 -3.56
C PRO A 33 13.42 13.08 -3.03
N VAL A 34 13.73 12.90 -1.74
CA VAL A 34 13.55 11.61 -1.04
C VAL A 34 12.08 11.19 -1.04
N PHE A 35 11.17 12.13 -0.75
CA PHE A 35 9.74 11.86 -0.62
C PHE A 35 8.94 12.24 -1.87
N ASP A 36 9.32 11.66 -3.02
CA ASP A 36 8.63 11.90 -4.29
C ASP A 36 7.38 11.04 -4.42
N SER A 37 7.55 9.73 -4.45
CA SER A 37 6.46 8.76 -4.62
C SER A 37 6.59 7.58 -3.67
N TYR A 38 5.48 6.92 -3.40
CA TYR A 38 5.55 5.68 -2.65
C TYR A 38 6.27 4.61 -3.47
N ALA A 39 7.38 4.08 -2.95
CA ALA A 39 8.10 2.97 -3.58
C ALA A 39 7.65 1.60 -3.05
N TYR A 40 6.34 1.36 -2.91
CA TYR A 40 5.82 0.07 -2.39
C TYR A 40 5.63 -1.00 -3.47
N GLY A 41 5.85 -0.69 -4.76
CA GLY A 41 5.64 -1.65 -5.83
C GLY A 41 6.23 -1.25 -7.17
N TYR A 42 6.53 -2.26 -7.98
CA TYR A 42 7.05 -2.12 -9.33
C TYR A 42 6.41 -3.17 -10.27
N PRO A 43 6.06 -2.82 -11.53
CA PRO A 43 6.03 -1.48 -12.08
C PRO A 43 5.00 -0.58 -11.38
N HIS A 44 5.29 0.72 -11.28
CA HIS A 44 4.35 1.67 -10.70
C HIS A 44 3.06 1.74 -11.51
N LYS A 45 1.91 1.98 -10.87
CA LYS A 45 0.57 1.96 -11.49
C LYS A 45 0.41 2.90 -12.69
N THR A 46 1.17 4.00 -12.73
CA THR A 46 1.14 4.95 -13.86
C THR A 46 1.84 4.42 -15.12
N ALA A 47 2.52 3.27 -15.03
CA ALA A 47 3.05 2.57 -16.20
C ALA A 47 2.01 1.71 -16.92
N TYR A 48 0.85 1.46 -16.31
CA TYR A 48 -0.15 0.55 -16.88
C TYR A 48 -0.88 1.22 -18.05
N ARG A 49 -1.36 0.43 -18.99
CA ARG A 49 -2.06 0.89 -20.21
C ARG A 49 -3.22 -0.02 -20.56
N PRO A 50 -4.21 0.48 -21.32
CA PRO A 50 -5.20 -0.39 -21.96
C PRO A 50 -4.50 -1.35 -22.92
N PHE A 51 -4.92 -2.61 -22.93
CA PHE A 51 -4.50 -3.56 -23.95
C PHE A 51 -5.35 -3.40 -25.21
N SER A 52 -4.71 -3.41 -26.39
CA SER A 52 -5.42 -3.41 -27.68
C SER A 52 -6.38 -4.60 -27.80
N GLU A 53 -6.00 -5.74 -27.21
CA GLU A 53 -6.83 -6.92 -27.04
C GLU A 53 -6.80 -7.36 -25.57
N PRO A 54 -7.95 -7.42 -24.88
CA PRO A 54 -8.00 -7.88 -23.50
C PRO A 54 -7.41 -9.29 -23.34
N ARG A 55 -6.58 -9.50 -22.31
CA ARG A 55 -5.87 -10.77 -22.11
C ARG A 55 -6.75 -11.76 -21.31
N PRO A 56 -6.97 -13.00 -21.78
CA PRO A 56 -7.73 -13.98 -21.02
C PRO A 56 -6.99 -14.33 -19.72
N LEU A 57 -7.73 -14.43 -18.61
CA LEU A 57 -7.13 -14.67 -17.29
C LEU A 57 -6.70 -16.12 -17.08
N ALA A 58 -7.41 -17.11 -17.64
CA ALA A 58 -7.14 -18.54 -17.39
C ALA A 58 -5.68 -18.94 -17.70
N PRO A 59 -5.15 -18.62 -18.90
CA PRO A 59 -3.78 -18.98 -19.24
C PRO A 59 -2.74 -18.32 -18.33
N LEU A 60 -3.03 -17.12 -17.82
CA LEU A 60 -2.12 -16.40 -16.93
C LEU A 60 -2.01 -17.10 -15.58
N TRP A 61 -3.16 -17.42 -14.97
CA TRP A 61 -3.21 -18.06 -13.65
C TRP A 61 -2.79 -19.54 -13.67
N ASN A 62 -2.89 -20.22 -14.81
CA ASN A 62 -2.37 -21.57 -14.98
C ASN A 62 -0.83 -21.65 -14.91
N LEU A 63 -0.13 -20.51 -15.05
CA LEU A 63 1.33 -20.42 -14.93
C LEU A 63 1.80 -20.07 -13.52
N GLU A 64 0.87 -19.75 -12.62
CA GLU A 64 1.17 -19.34 -11.25
C GLU A 64 1.14 -20.52 -10.28
N ASP A 65 1.92 -20.44 -9.21
CA ASP A 65 1.73 -21.30 -8.05
C ASP A 65 0.46 -20.87 -7.32
N ARG A 66 -0.56 -21.74 -7.34
CA ARG A 66 -1.87 -21.50 -6.72
C ARG A 66 -1.98 -22.09 -5.30
N SER A 67 -0.87 -22.53 -4.71
CA SER A 67 -0.84 -23.13 -3.37
C SER A 67 -0.73 -22.10 -2.23
N ALA A 68 -0.38 -20.85 -2.53
CA ALA A 68 -0.16 -19.79 -1.54
C ALA A 68 -0.50 -18.37 -2.09
N LEU A 69 -1.70 -18.17 -2.63
CA LEU A 69 -2.10 -16.88 -3.19
C LEU A 69 -2.46 -15.83 -2.12
N PHE A 70 -2.47 -14.56 -2.50
CA PHE A 70 -3.05 -13.47 -1.72
C PHE A 70 -4.36 -12.99 -2.36
N LEU A 71 -5.46 -13.08 -1.62
CA LEU A 71 -6.75 -12.48 -2.00
C LEU A 71 -6.86 -11.05 -1.47
N TYR A 72 -7.05 -10.10 -2.38
CA TYR A 72 -7.38 -8.72 -2.04
C TYR A 72 -8.78 -8.35 -2.54
N VAL A 73 -9.59 -7.74 -1.68
CA VAL A 73 -10.91 -7.23 -2.04
C VAL A 73 -10.92 -5.71 -1.86
N HIS A 74 -11.17 -5.00 -2.96
CA HIS A 74 -11.25 -3.56 -2.96
C HIS A 74 -12.69 -3.08 -2.74
N VAL A 75 -12.90 -2.26 -1.72
CA VAL A 75 -14.16 -1.54 -1.48
C VAL A 75 -13.91 -0.04 -1.65
N PRO A 76 -14.35 0.59 -2.74
CA PRO A 76 -13.95 1.94 -3.10
C PRO A 76 -14.80 3.00 -2.39
N PHE A 77 -15.46 2.70 -1.28
CA PHE A 77 -16.38 3.63 -0.62
C PHE A 77 -15.77 4.21 0.64
N CYS A 78 -15.87 5.53 0.79
CA CYS A 78 -15.49 6.25 1.99
C CYS A 78 -16.62 7.17 2.42
N GLU A 79 -16.71 7.41 3.72
CA GLU A 79 -17.56 8.49 4.25
C GLU A 79 -17.14 9.84 3.68
N MET A 80 -15.82 10.08 3.62
CA MET A 80 -15.27 11.38 3.28
C MET A 80 -13.90 11.28 2.63
N ARG A 81 -13.55 12.31 1.85
CA ARG A 81 -12.31 12.34 1.07
C ARG A 81 -11.30 13.22 1.78
N CYS A 82 -10.37 12.59 2.50
CA CYS A 82 -9.27 13.30 3.15
C CYS A 82 -8.48 14.13 2.12
N GLY A 83 -7.97 15.29 2.51
CA GLY A 83 -7.28 16.22 1.62
C GLY A 83 -6.06 15.60 0.93
N PHE A 84 -5.34 14.69 1.60
CA PHE A 84 -4.17 14.00 1.05
C PHE A 84 -4.51 12.73 0.23
N CYS A 85 -5.77 12.27 0.26
CA CYS A 85 -6.11 10.95 -0.24
C CYS A 85 -6.05 10.87 -1.78
N ASN A 86 -5.13 10.04 -2.26
CA ASN A 86 -4.92 9.68 -3.66
C ASN A 86 -5.38 8.25 -3.99
N LEU A 87 -6.18 7.64 -3.11
CA LEU A 87 -6.76 6.31 -3.31
C LEU A 87 -7.96 6.39 -4.26
N PHE A 88 -8.27 5.28 -4.90
CA PHE A 88 -9.45 5.11 -5.74
C PHE A 88 -10.68 4.97 -4.81
N THR A 89 -11.29 6.11 -4.46
CA THR A 89 -12.44 6.12 -3.55
C THR A 89 -13.51 7.13 -3.94
N GLN A 90 -14.76 6.68 -3.81
CA GLN A 90 -15.99 7.43 -3.99
C GLN A 90 -16.58 7.75 -2.62
N VAL A 91 -16.89 9.03 -2.43
CA VAL A 91 -17.57 9.53 -1.23
C VAL A 91 -19.06 9.68 -1.44
N THR A 92 -19.80 9.57 -0.33
CA THR A 92 -21.25 9.73 -0.30
C THR A 92 -21.97 8.85 -1.34
N PRO A 93 -21.62 7.55 -1.47
CA PRO A 93 -22.35 6.65 -2.35
C PRO A 93 -23.78 6.46 -1.84
N ARG A 94 -24.73 6.27 -2.76
CA ARG A 94 -26.08 5.82 -2.38
C ARG A 94 -26.01 4.34 -1.96
N GLU A 95 -26.84 3.94 -0.99
CA GLU A 95 -26.86 2.54 -0.54
C GLU A 95 -27.17 1.57 -1.68
N GLU A 96 -28.04 1.93 -2.62
CA GLU A 96 -28.34 1.06 -3.78
C GLU A 96 -27.11 0.86 -4.67
N LEU A 97 -26.20 1.84 -4.75
CA LEU A 97 -24.95 1.67 -5.47
C LEU A 97 -24.01 0.72 -4.72
N MET A 98 -23.96 0.79 -3.39
CA MET A 98 -23.14 -0.11 -2.58
C MET A 98 -23.64 -1.56 -2.69
N ALA A 99 -24.95 -1.78 -2.58
CA ALA A 99 -25.57 -3.09 -2.76
C ALA A 99 -25.33 -3.67 -4.17
N ARG A 100 -25.48 -2.83 -5.21
CA ARG A 100 -25.14 -3.23 -6.59
C ARG A 100 -23.67 -3.56 -6.75
N TYR A 101 -22.79 -2.78 -6.13
CA TYR A 101 -21.35 -3.02 -6.19
C TYR A 101 -20.98 -4.37 -5.59
N VAL A 102 -21.52 -4.70 -4.41
CA VAL A 102 -21.28 -6.01 -3.77
C VAL A 102 -21.86 -7.16 -4.60
N ALA A 103 -23.05 -6.99 -5.21
CA ALA A 103 -23.59 -8.00 -6.12
C ALA A 103 -22.69 -8.21 -7.37
N THR A 104 -22.14 -7.15 -7.95
CA THR A 104 -21.18 -7.25 -9.05
C THR A 104 -19.87 -7.89 -8.60
N LEU A 105 -19.42 -7.60 -7.37
CA LEU A 105 -18.24 -8.21 -6.77
C LEU A 105 -18.40 -9.72 -6.60
N GLU A 106 -19.57 -10.19 -6.16
CA GLU A 106 -19.90 -11.62 -6.08
C GLU A 106 -19.91 -12.28 -7.46
N ALA A 107 -20.43 -11.60 -8.49
CA ALA A 107 -20.38 -12.10 -9.86
C ALA A 107 -18.94 -12.20 -10.39
N GLN A 108 -18.11 -11.18 -10.13
CA GLN A 108 -16.69 -11.23 -10.44
C GLN A 108 -15.99 -12.39 -9.70
N ALA A 109 -16.27 -12.55 -8.40
CA ALA A 109 -15.70 -13.61 -7.58
C ALA A 109 -16.06 -15.00 -8.13
N ALA A 110 -17.30 -15.21 -8.55
CA ALA A 110 -17.75 -16.46 -9.16
C ALA A 110 -16.97 -16.77 -10.46
N SER A 111 -16.83 -15.79 -11.35
CA SER A 111 -16.04 -15.94 -12.58
C SER A 111 -14.57 -16.23 -12.28
N VAL A 112 -13.94 -15.43 -11.41
CA VAL A 112 -12.52 -15.59 -11.05
C VAL A 112 -12.26 -16.93 -10.37
N ARG A 113 -13.12 -17.38 -9.45
CA ARG A 113 -12.98 -18.69 -8.79
C ARG A 113 -13.08 -19.84 -9.80
N SER A 114 -14.03 -19.77 -10.73
CA SER A 114 -14.17 -20.77 -11.80
C SER A 114 -12.89 -20.86 -12.64
N LEU A 115 -12.30 -19.71 -12.98
CA LEU A 115 -11.06 -19.59 -13.73
C LEU A 115 -9.82 -20.09 -12.98
N LEU A 116 -9.73 -19.78 -11.67
CA LEU A 116 -8.62 -20.21 -10.83
C LEU A 116 -8.64 -21.71 -10.54
N GLY A 117 -9.83 -22.32 -10.48
CA GLY A 117 -9.97 -23.71 -10.06
C GLY A 117 -9.50 -23.94 -8.62
N ALA A 118 -8.94 -25.11 -8.35
CA ALA A 118 -8.39 -25.43 -7.04
C ALA A 118 -7.21 -24.50 -6.70
N SER A 119 -7.38 -23.70 -5.64
CA SER A 119 -6.41 -22.73 -5.17
C SER A 119 -6.45 -22.64 -3.64
N LYS A 120 -5.35 -22.19 -3.05
CA LYS A 120 -5.22 -21.92 -1.62
C LYS A 120 -4.72 -20.49 -1.43
N PHE A 121 -5.21 -19.86 -0.38
CA PHE A 121 -4.84 -18.49 -0.03
C PHE A 121 -4.08 -18.49 1.28
N ALA A 122 -2.92 -17.83 1.27
CA ALA A 122 -2.07 -17.65 2.44
C ALA A 122 -2.41 -16.38 3.21
N ARG A 123 -3.00 -15.38 2.54
CA ARG A 123 -3.40 -14.10 3.12
C ARG A 123 -4.65 -13.54 2.48
N VAL A 124 -5.39 -12.76 3.26
CA VAL A 124 -6.52 -11.94 2.81
C VAL A 124 -6.36 -10.50 3.27
N ALA A 125 -6.77 -9.56 2.43
CA ALA A 125 -6.90 -8.17 2.81
C ALA A 125 -8.14 -7.55 2.14
N VAL A 126 -8.93 -6.83 2.93
CA VAL A 126 -10.08 -6.09 2.46
C VAL A 126 -9.82 -4.62 2.78
N GLY A 127 -9.79 -3.78 1.76
CA GLY A 127 -9.36 -2.38 1.89
C GLY A 127 -9.77 -1.50 0.72
N GLY A 128 -9.16 -0.32 0.60
CA GLY A 128 -9.34 0.56 -0.55
C GLY A 128 -9.80 1.95 -0.16
N GLY A 129 -11.12 2.13 -0.06
CA GLY A 129 -11.71 3.25 0.64
C GLY A 129 -11.76 2.94 2.13
N THR A 130 -12.92 2.50 2.61
CA THR A 130 -13.13 2.03 3.97
C THR A 130 -14.18 0.92 3.92
N PRO A 131 -13.78 -0.37 3.91
CA PRO A 131 -14.72 -1.49 3.87
C PRO A 131 -15.82 -1.41 4.92
N THR A 132 -15.46 -0.98 6.13
CA THR A 132 -16.41 -0.76 7.22
C THR A 132 -17.38 0.40 6.98
N HIS A 133 -17.30 1.15 5.87
CA HIS A 133 -18.33 2.11 5.49
C HIS A 133 -19.57 1.44 4.88
N LEU A 134 -19.45 0.21 4.35
CA LEU A 134 -20.59 -0.53 3.83
C LEU A 134 -21.68 -0.69 4.92
N PRO A 135 -22.97 -0.62 4.55
CA PRO A 135 -24.06 -1.06 5.43
C PRO A 135 -23.83 -2.50 5.87
N MET A 136 -24.29 -2.85 7.07
CA MET A 136 -24.00 -4.16 7.66
C MET A 136 -24.34 -5.36 6.77
N PRO A 137 -25.50 -5.40 6.06
CA PRO A 137 -25.80 -6.50 5.14
C PRO A 137 -24.77 -6.66 4.03
N GLU A 138 -24.30 -5.56 3.46
CA GLU A 138 -23.31 -5.58 2.38
C GLU A 138 -21.90 -5.87 2.89
N PHE A 139 -21.59 -5.44 4.11
CA PHE A 139 -20.35 -5.79 4.78
C PHE A 139 -20.26 -7.29 5.04
N ALA A 140 -21.30 -7.92 5.59
CA ALA A 140 -21.36 -9.37 5.80
C ALA A 140 -21.18 -10.16 4.50
N ARG A 141 -21.84 -9.72 3.41
CA ARG A 141 -21.67 -10.33 2.08
C ARG A 141 -20.24 -10.27 1.55
N VAL A 142 -19.46 -9.24 1.88
CA VAL A 142 -18.02 -9.19 1.52
C VAL A 142 -17.22 -10.26 2.27
N LEU A 143 -17.56 -10.55 3.54
CA LEU A 143 -16.93 -11.66 4.27
C LEU A 143 -17.34 -13.01 3.69
N ASP A 144 -18.63 -13.21 3.40
CA ASP A 144 -19.12 -14.43 2.75
C ASP A 144 -18.44 -14.64 1.39
N LEU A 145 -18.22 -13.57 0.63
CA LEU A 145 -17.50 -13.59 -0.63
C LEU A 145 -16.05 -14.05 -0.46
N VAL A 146 -15.34 -13.58 0.56
CA VAL A 146 -13.98 -14.03 0.85
C VAL A 146 -13.97 -15.54 1.14
N GLU A 147 -14.86 -16.00 2.01
CA GLU A 147 -14.97 -17.42 2.37
C GLU A 147 -15.36 -18.30 1.18
N SER A 148 -16.08 -17.74 0.20
CA SER A 148 -16.44 -18.44 -1.04
C SER A 148 -15.24 -18.85 -1.91
N PHE A 149 -14.03 -18.34 -1.63
CA PHE A 149 -12.77 -18.82 -2.23
C PHE A 149 -12.18 -20.04 -1.53
N GLY A 150 -12.89 -20.63 -0.54
CA GLY A 150 -12.36 -21.68 0.31
C GLY A 150 -11.41 -21.16 1.39
N VAL A 151 -11.47 -19.86 1.68
CA VAL A 151 -10.74 -19.23 2.78
C VAL A 151 -11.49 -19.52 4.08
N ASP A 152 -10.80 -20.07 5.06
CA ASP A 152 -11.24 -20.07 6.45
C ASP A 152 -10.61 -18.87 7.16
N LEU A 153 -11.42 -17.87 7.49
CA LEU A 153 -10.98 -16.62 8.13
C LEU A 153 -10.41 -16.85 9.53
N GLY A 154 -10.78 -17.94 10.22
CA GLY A 154 -10.25 -18.29 11.54
C GLY A 154 -8.83 -18.86 11.50
N SER A 155 -8.38 -19.33 10.34
CA SER A 155 -7.05 -19.94 10.18
C SER A 155 -6.17 -19.27 9.12
N THR A 156 -6.75 -18.43 8.26
CA THR A 156 -6.04 -17.66 7.23
C THR A 156 -5.83 -16.22 7.70
N PRO A 157 -4.59 -15.70 7.77
CA PRO A 157 -4.33 -14.31 8.10
C PRO A 157 -5.14 -13.35 7.23
N ALA A 158 -6.07 -12.62 7.86
CA ALA A 158 -7.03 -11.75 7.20
C ALA A 158 -6.98 -10.35 7.82
N SER A 159 -6.79 -9.35 6.97
CA SER A 159 -6.69 -7.95 7.38
C SER A 159 -7.85 -7.13 6.83
N PHE A 160 -8.49 -6.33 7.67
CA PHE A 160 -9.51 -5.37 7.25
C PHE A 160 -9.08 -3.93 7.54
N GLU A 161 -9.39 -3.01 6.64
CA GLU A 161 -9.22 -1.57 6.86
C GLU A 161 -10.49 -0.97 7.48
N THR A 162 -10.31 -0.02 8.40
CA THR A 162 -11.41 0.71 9.04
C THR A 162 -11.05 2.18 9.29
N SER A 163 -12.05 2.96 9.69
CA SER A 163 -11.91 4.34 10.13
C SER A 163 -12.53 4.52 11.52
N PRO A 164 -12.13 5.56 12.28
CA PRO A 164 -12.73 5.84 13.58
C PRO A 164 -14.26 5.89 13.57
N GLU A 165 -14.85 6.57 12.58
CA GLU A 165 -16.30 6.75 12.44
C GLU A 165 -17.06 5.47 12.10
N THR A 166 -16.40 4.50 11.46
CA THR A 166 -17.06 3.31 10.90
C THR A 166 -16.74 2.01 11.64
N SER A 167 -15.91 2.08 12.67
CA SER A 167 -15.56 0.98 13.58
C SER A 167 -16.67 0.70 14.60
N THR A 168 -17.89 0.41 14.12
CA THR A 168 -19.05 0.15 14.99
C THR A 168 -18.92 -1.18 15.73
N LEU A 169 -19.56 -1.30 16.89
CA LEU A 169 -19.55 -2.54 17.67
C LEU A 169 -20.08 -3.75 16.87
N GLU A 170 -21.12 -3.53 16.06
CA GLU A 170 -21.70 -4.56 15.19
C GLU A 170 -20.67 -5.11 14.19
N LYS A 171 -19.93 -4.23 13.51
CA LYS A 171 -18.89 -4.64 12.54
C LYS A 171 -17.71 -5.32 13.22
N LEU A 172 -17.29 -4.84 14.38
CA LEU A 172 -16.21 -5.48 15.15
C LEU A 172 -16.61 -6.88 15.61
N LYS A 173 -17.86 -7.08 16.04
CA LYS A 173 -18.38 -8.40 16.41
C LYS A 173 -18.49 -9.36 15.23
N GLU A 174 -18.87 -8.87 14.05
CA GLU A 174 -18.87 -9.70 12.83
C GLU A 174 -17.45 -10.16 12.48
N LEU A 175 -16.48 -9.24 12.49
CA LEU A 175 -15.08 -9.56 12.22
C LEU A 175 -14.51 -10.57 13.23
N GLU A 176 -14.78 -10.36 14.51
CA GLU A 176 -14.38 -11.26 15.60
C GLU A 176 -15.05 -12.64 15.44
N GLY A 177 -16.36 -12.68 15.17
CA GLY A 177 -17.12 -13.91 15.00
C GLY A 177 -16.65 -14.76 13.82
N ARG A 178 -16.03 -14.14 12.81
CA ARG A 178 -15.44 -14.81 11.64
C ARG A 178 -13.96 -15.16 11.83
N GLY A 179 -13.34 -14.73 12.93
CA GLY A 179 -11.94 -15.02 13.22
C GLY A 179 -10.92 -14.11 12.51
N VAL A 180 -11.33 -12.93 12.05
CA VAL A 180 -10.42 -11.96 11.42
C VAL A 180 -9.26 -11.62 12.36
N SER A 181 -8.04 -11.77 11.86
CA SER A 181 -6.82 -11.71 12.68
C SER A 181 -6.18 -10.33 12.75
N ARG A 182 -6.48 -9.43 11.80
CA ARG A 182 -5.88 -8.09 11.73
C ARG A 182 -6.88 -6.99 11.37
N LEU A 183 -6.81 -5.88 12.08
CA LEU A 183 -7.56 -4.65 11.80
C LEU A 183 -6.58 -3.48 11.66
N SER A 184 -6.71 -2.72 10.56
CA SER A 184 -5.92 -1.53 10.27
C SER A 184 -6.79 -0.30 10.35
N ILE A 185 -6.46 0.64 11.24
CA ILE A 185 -7.23 1.88 11.40
C ILE A 185 -6.40 3.10 11.00
N GLY A 186 -6.94 3.87 10.06
CA GLY A 186 -6.34 5.13 9.66
C GLY A 186 -6.66 6.25 10.65
N VAL A 187 -5.73 6.61 11.55
CA VAL A 187 -5.90 7.70 12.53
C VAL A 187 -5.24 9.00 12.07
N GLN A 188 -4.04 8.89 11.49
CA GLN A 188 -3.21 9.96 10.93
C GLN A 188 -2.58 10.89 11.96
N SER A 189 -3.37 11.41 12.90
CA SER A 189 -2.92 12.23 14.03
C SER A 189 -3.97 12.21 15.15
N PHE A 190 -3.55 12.45 16.40
CA PHE A 190 -4.46 12.65 17.53
C PHE A 190 -4.74 14.13 17.83
N LEU A 191 -4.17 15.04 17.03
CA LEU A 191 -4.34 16.48 17.21
C LEU A 191 -5.29 17.04 16.15
N ASP A 192 -6.39 17.64 16.60
CA ASP A 192 -7.45 18.16 15.74
C ASP A 192 -6.93 19.21 14.73
N GLN A 193 -5.91 19.99 15.11
CA GLN A 193 -5.27 20.97 14.21
C GLN A 193 -4.56 20.29 13.04
N GLU A 194 -3.86 19.17 13.28
CA GLU A 194 -3.19 18.39 12.24
C GLU A 194 -4.19 17.66 11.35
N LEU A 195 -5.26 17.12 11.93
CA LEU A 195 -6.36 16.49 11.18
C LEU A 195 -7.08 17.49 10.27
N SER A 196 -7.34 18.71 10.78
CA SER A 196 -7.89 19.81 10.00
C SER A 196 -6.96 20.21 8.85
N ALA A 197 -5.66 20.32 9.11
CA ALA A 197 -4.64 20.60 8.09
C ALA A 197 -4.60 19.50 7.00
N LEU A 198 -4.89 18.25 7.35
CA LEU A 198 -5.04 17.15 6.40
C LEU A 198 -6.38 17.15 5.64
N GLY A 199 -7.31 18.05 5.97
CA GLY A 199 -8.67 18.06 5.44
C GLY A 199 -9.46 16.83 5.89
N ARG A 200 -9.25 16.38 7.14
CA ARG A 200 -9.93 15.25 7.77
C ARG A 200 -10.78 15.76 8.96
N PRO A 201 -12.09 15.48 9.00
CA PRO A 201 -13.04 16.02 9.98
C PRO A 201 -13.08 15.22 11.28
N THR A 202 -12.52 14.00 11.30
CA THR A 202 -12.38 13.19 12.52
C THR A 202 -11.60 13.96 13.58
N THR A 203 -11.95 13.77 14.86
CA THR A 203 -11.23 14.34 16.00
C THR A 203 -10.29 13.31 16.65
N GLY A 204 -9.28 13.77 17.38
CA GLY A 204 -8.41 12.90 18.19
C GLY A 204 -9.19 12.11 19.26
N ARG A 205 -10.27 12.70 19.79
CA ARG A 205 -11.21 12.02 20.68
C ARG A 205 -11.90 10.86 19.99
N ALA A 206 -12.49 11.08 18.81
CA ALA A 206 -13.15 10.02 18.05
C ALA A 206 -12.19 8.87 17.70
N ALA A 207 -10.93 9.19 17.36
CA ALA A 207 -9.89 8.19 17.15
C ALA A 207 -9.60 7.37 18.42
N SER A 208 -9.49 8.02 19.58
CA SER A 208 -9.25 7.33 20.86
C SER A 208 -10.42 6.43 21.25
N ASP A 209 -11.66 6.92 21.10
CA ASP A 209 -12.88 6.16 21.40
C ASP A 209 -13.02 4.93 20.48
N ALA A 210 -12.62 5.06 19.21
CA ALA A 210 -12.58 3.95 18.25
C ALA A 210 -11.53 2.90 18.63
N LEU A 211 -10.32 3.32 19.02
CA LEU A 211 -9.26 2.42 19.44
C LEU A 211 -9.63 1.68 20.74
N GLU A 212 -10.28 2.35 21.69
CA GLU A 212 -10.80 1.70 22.89
C GLU A 212 -11.85 0.63 22.53
N ARG A 213 -12.74 0.93 21.59
CA ARG A 213 -13.75 -0.03 21.12
C ARG A 213 -13.12 -1.23 20.43
N ILE A 214 -12.13 -1.00 19.55
CA ILE A 214 -11.38 -2.05 18.86
C ILE A 214 -10.66 -2.94 19.86
N ARG A 215 -10.05 -2.35 20.90
CA ARG A 215 -9.35 -3.12 21.93
C ARG A 215 -10.24 -3.97 22.82
N ARG A 216 -11.55 -3.70 22.84
CA ARG A 216 -12.54 -4.56 23.49
C ARG A 216 -12.97 -5.74 22.62
N ALA A 217 -12.65 -5.74 21.32
CA ALA A 217 -12.87 -6.88 20.43
C ALA A 217 -11.64 -7.80 20.43
N SER A 218 -11.86 -9.11 20.30
CA SER A 218 -10.78 -10.12 20.29
C SER A 218 -10.11 -10.25 18.90
N ILE A 219 -9.70 -9.12 18.31
CA ILE A 219 -8.92 -9.10 17.06
C ILE A 219 -7.42 -9.00 17.44
N PRO A 220 -6.59 -10.02 17.14
CA PRO A 220 -5.22 -10.12 17.64
C PRO A 220 -4.29 -8.97 17.23
N VAL A 221 -4.34 -8.55 15.97
CA VAL A 221 -3.41 -7.56 15.42
C VAL A 221 -4.12 -6.25 15.12
N LEU A 222 -3.78 -5.21 15.86
CA LEU A 222 -4.15 -3.83 15.56
C LEU A 222 -2.98 -3.09 14.93
N ASN A 223 -3.22 -2.57 13.73
CA ASN A 223 -2.37 -1.57 13.11
C ASN A 223 -2.99 -0.17 13.22
N VAL A 224 -2.17 0.81 13.59
CA VAL A 224 -2.53 2.23 13.59
C VAL A 224 -1.70 2.98 12.54
N ASP A 225 -2.38 3.57 11.55
CA ASP A 225 -1.71 4.42 10.57
C ASP A 225 -1.61 5.86 11.10
N LEU A 226 -0.40 6.42 11.06
CA LEU A 226 -0.06 7.80 11.41
C LEU A 226 0.63 8.49 10.23
N ILE A 227 0.53 9.82 10.15
CA ILE A 227 1.20 10.62 9.12
C ILE A 227 2.17 11.60 9.76
N TYR A 228 3.40 11.63 9.24
CA TYR A 228 4.38 12.67 9.54
C TYR A 228 4.59 13.64 8.36
N GLY A 229 5.11 14.83 8.66
CA GLY A 229 5.26 15.91 7.67
C GLY A 229 3.97 16.67 7.39
N ILE A 230 3.01 16.66 8.32
CA ILE A 230 1.78 17.46 8.23
C ILE A 230 2.15 18.96 8.32
N PRO A 231 1.52 19.88 7.57
CA PRO A 231 1.80 21.31 7.69
C PRO A 231 1.71 21.80 9.14
N GLY A 232 2.80 22.37 9.66
CA GLY A 232 2.89 22.87 11.04
C GLY A 232 3.25 21.81 12.10
N GLN A 233 3.39 20.54 11.72
CA GLN A 233 3.77 19.47 12.65
C GLN A 233 5.21 19.64 13.14
N THR A 234 5.42 19.30 14.41
CA THR A 234 6.70 19.39 15.13
C THR A 234 7.01 18.05 15.78
N GLU A 235 8.24 17.86 16.26
CA GLU A 235 8.60 16.68 17.06
C GLU A 235 7.68 16.52 18.29
N THR A 236 7.34 17.63 18.96
CA THR A 236 6.41 17.63 20.09
C THR A 236 5.03 17.14 19.71
N THR A 237 4.46 17.64 18.61
CA THR A 237 3.10 17.25 18.19
C THR A 237 3.06 15.84 17.64
N LEU A 238 4.10 15.40 16.93
CA LEU A 238 4.28 14.02 16.49
C LEU A 238 4.43 13.07 17.69
N THR A 239 5.19 13.46 18.72
CA THR A 239 5.32 12.70 19.99
C THR A 239 3.96 12.49 20.62
N THR A 240 3.13 13.52 20.70
CA THR A 240 1.77 13.42 21.26
C THR A 240 0.95 12.36 20.52
N SER A 241 0.96 12.37 19.19
CA SER A 241 0.23 11.39 18.38
C SER A 241 0.77 9.97 18.50
N ILE A 242 2.10 9.79 18.49
CA ILE A 242 2.72 8.46 18.67
C ILE A 242 2.40 7.92 20.07
N ARG A 243 2.62 8.71 21.13
CA ARG A 243 2.34 8.28 22.51
C ARG A 243 0.87 7.97 22.74
N ALA A 244 -0.04 8.76 22.16
CA ALA A 244 -1.48 8.48 22.20
C ALA A 244 -1.80 7.12 21.56
N ALA A 245 -1.28 6.83 20.36
CA ALA A 245 -1.42 5.51 19.74
C ALA A 245 -0.90 4.38 20.66
N LEU A 246 0.28 4.57 21.25
CA LEU A 246 0.94 3.58 22.11
C LEU A 246 0.17 3.26 23.39
N THR A 247 -0.69 4.15 23.89
CA THR A 247 -1.58 3.84 25.04
C THR A 247 -2.51 2.66 24.75
N HIS A 248 -2.87 2.46 23.49
CA HIS A 248 -3.67 1.32 23.03
C HIS A 248 -2.80 0.11 22.66
N ARG A 249 -1.49 0.18 22.87
CA ARG A 249 -0.54 -0.93 22.68
C ARG A 249 -0.65 -1.62 21.31
N PRO A 250 -0.74 -0.91 20.17
CA PRO A 250 -0.90 -1.51 18.84
C PRO A 250 0.21 -2.52 18.54
N GLU A 251 -0.14 -3.62 17.89
CA GLU A 251 0.84 -4.61 17.43
C GLU A 251 1.69 -4.01 16.31
N GLU A 252 1.10 -3.10 15.53
CA GLU A 252 1.77 -2.43 14.41
C GLU A 252 1.47 -0.93 14.40
N ILE A 253 2.47 -0.14 14.04
CA ILE A 253 2.30 1.27 13.67
C ILE A 253 2.84 1.44 12.27
N PHE A 254 2.01 1.96 11.38
CA PHE A 254 2.46 2.39 10.07
C PHE A 254 2.61 3.91 10.07
N LEU A 255 3.86 4.38 9.96
CA LEU A 255 4.22 5.79 10.00
C LEU A 255 4.53 6.28 8.57
N TYR A 256 3.58 6.99 7.97
CA TYR A 256 3.62 7.42 6.58
C TYR A 256 4.09 8.87 6.42
N PRO A 257 4.99 9.17 5.46
CA PRO A 257 5.21 10.57 5.07
C PRO A 257 3.97 11.12 4.38
N LEU A 258 3.65 12.39 4.64
CA LEU A 258 2.69 13.12 3.82
C LEU A 258 3.26 13.33 2.42
N TYR A 259 2.51 12.88 1.41
CA TYR A 259 2.76 13.26 0.02
C TYR A 259 1.68 14.18 -0.48
N LEU A 260 2.11 15.26 -1.12
CA LEU A 260 1.24 16.10 -1.91
C LEU A 260 1.10 15.48 -3.31
N ARG A 261 -0.14 15.27 -3.75
CA ARG A 261 -0.45 14.64 -5.03
C ARG A 261 -1.36 15.54 -5.84
N PRO A 262 -1.11 15.70 -7.16
CA PRO A 262 -2.05 16.37 -8.04
C PRO A 262 -3.46 15.82 -7.88
N LEU A 263 -4.46 16.67 -8.09
CA LEU A 263 -5.88 16.34 -8.02
C LEU A 263 -6.43 15.97 -6.63
N THR A 264 -5.60 15.90 -5.59
CA THR A 264 -6.05 15.75 -4.19
C THR A 264 -6.46 17.10 -3.58
N GLY A 265 -7.19 17.08 -2.47
CA GLY A 265 -7.63 18.31 -1.80
C GLY A 265 -6.47 19.20 -1.36
N LEU A 266 -5.37 18.61 -0.88
CA LEU A 266 -4.14 19.32 -0.54
C LEU A 266 -3.31 19.65 -1.77
N GLY A 267 -3.21 18.78 -2.77
CA GLY A 267 -2.41 19.09 -3.96
C GLY A 267 -3.03 20.13 -4.89
N ARG A 268 -4.32 20.44 -4.74
CA ARG A 268 -4.98 21.58 -5.40
C ARG A 268 -4.78 22.91 -4.66
N ARG A 269 -4.39 22.84 -3.39
CA ARG A 269 -3.99 24.00 -2.61
C ARG A 269 -2.49 24.15 -2.84
N ASP A 270 -2.00 25.32 -3.23
CA ASP A 270 -0.55 25.56 -3.31
C ASP A 270 0.04 25.67 -1.90
N VAL A 271 -0.03 24.57 -1.12
CA VAL A 271 0.41 24.53 0.27
C VAL A 271 1.94 24.55 0.29
N VAL A 272 2.51 25.71 0.56
CA VAL A 272 3.95 25.86 0.81
C VAL A 272 4.18 25.77 2.32
N PHE A 273 4.97 24.80 2.75
CA PHE A 273 5.42 24.66 4.13
C PHE A 273 6.87 24.19 4.18
N ALA A 274 7.52 24.44 5.33
CA ALA A 274 8.87 23.92 5.56
C ALA A 274 8.83 22.39 5.60
N ASP A 275 9.52 21.75 4.66
CA ASP A 275 9.56 20.30 4.59
C ASP A 275 10.46 19.73 5.70
N ARG A 276 9.82 19.23 6.75
CA ARG A 276 10.49 18.61 7.91
C ARG A 276 10.39 17.09 7.89
N ARG A 277 10.02 16.47 6.75
CA ARG A 277 9.74 15.02 6.69
C ARG A 277 10.95 14.17 7.11
N THR A 278 12.17 14.49 6.69
CA THR A 278 13.37 13.74 7.09
C THR A 278 13.63 13.81 8.60
N GLU A 279 13.53 15.01 9.17
CA GLU A 279 13.71 15.25 10.61
C GLU A 279 12.65 14.48 11.42
N LEU A 280 11.37 14.66 11.08
CA LEU A 280 10.25 14.00 11.75
C LEU A 280 10.26 12.48 11.58
N TYR A 281 10.73 11.98 10.43
CA TYR A 281 10.94 10.55 10.20
C TYR A 281 11.97 9.99 11.20
N ARG A 282 13.16 10.61 11.28
CA ARG A 282 14.24 10.15 12.16
C ARG A 282 13.79 10.16 13.61
N PHE A 283 13.17 11.25 14.03
CA PHE A 283 12.61 11.40 15.38
C PHE A 283 11.53 10.34 15.69
N GLY A 284 10.53 10.19 14.82
CA GLY A 284 9.45 9.22 15.02
C GLY A 284 9.94 7.77 15.04
N ARG A 285 10.91 7.45 14.18
CA ARG A 285 11.61 6.16 14.17
C ARG A 285 12.32 5.91 15.50
N GLU A 286 13.15 6.84 15.96
CA GLU A 286 13.89 6.70 17.24
C GLU A 286 12.95 6.51 18.42
N LEU A 287 11.85 7.27 18.46
CA LEU A 287 10.83 7.12 19.50
C LEU A 287 10.19 5.73 19.48
N LEU A 288 9.77 5.22 18.32
CA LEU A 288 9.17 3.89 18.21
C LEU A 288 10.15 2.77 18.60
N LEU A 289 11.42 2.88 18.20
CA LEU A 289 12.46 1.92 18.60
C LEU A 289 12.69 1.93 20.12
N ALA A 290 12.70 3.11 20.75
CA ALA A 290 12.84 3.24 22.20
C ALA A 290 11.65 2.64 22.97
N GLU A 291 10.46 2.60 22.35
CA GLU A 291 9.23 2.03 22.90
C GLU A 291 9.07 0.52 22.58
N GLY A 292 10.12 -0.13 22.06
CA GLY A 292 10.16 -1.59 21.85
C GLY A 292 9.52 -2.06 20.55
N TYR A 293 9.40 -1.18 19.54
CA TYR A 293 9.04 -1.58 18.18
C TYR A 293 10.30 -1.85 17.36
N GLU A 294 10.23 -2.83 16.47
CA GLU A 294 11.19 -3.04 15.39
C GLU A 294 10.71 -2.39 14.11
N GLN A 295 11.65 -1.96 13.27
CA GLN A 295 11.35 -1.40 11.95
C GLN A 295 11.51 -2.47 10.88
N LEU A 296 10.43 -2.78 10.15
CA LEU A 296 10.42 -3.79 9.07
C LEU A 296 10.54 -3.18 7.67
N SER A 297 10.12 -1.94 7.51
CA SER A 297 10.32 -1.16 6.29
C SER A 297 10.41 0.33 6.65
N MET A 298 10.53 1.19 5.65
CA MET A 298 10.42 2.64 5.87
C MET A 298 9.19 3.04 6.69
N ARG A 299 8.08 2.31 6.59
CA ARG A 299 6.80 2.73 7.18
C ARG A 299 6.29 1.81 8.28
N MET A 300 6.66 0.52 8.22
CA MET A 300 6.10 -0.50 9.09
C MET A 300 6.97 -0.67 10.33
N PHE A 301 6.36 -0.43 11.48
CA PHE A 301 6.92 -0.72 12.79
C PHE A 301 6.06 -1.77 13.46
N ARG A 302 6.68 -2.81 14.00
CA ARG A 302 5.98 -3.90 14.67
C ARG A 302 6.48 -3.99 16.10
N ARG A 303 5.57 -4.18 17.04
CA ARG A 303 5.95 -4.37 18.44
C ARG A 303 6.68 -5.70 18.59
N HIS A 304 7.76 -5.73 19.35
CA HIS A 304 8.38 -6.98 19.78
C HIS A 304 7.34 -7.78 20.58
N SER A 305 6.71 -8.76 19.95
CA SER A 305 5.67 -9.59 20.53
C SER A 305 5.72 -10.96 19.89
N GLU A 306 5.37 -11.99 20.67
CA GLU A 306 5.35 -13.41 20.28
C GLU A 306 4.20 -13.73 19.31
N LEU A 307 3.95 -12.88 18.31
CA LEU A 307 2.91 -13.07 17.29
C LEU A 307 3.28 -14.14 16.25
N ASP A 308 4.46 -14.74 16.35
CA ASP A 308 4.87 -15.90 15.55
C ASP A 308 4.29 -17.20 16.13
N GLY A 309 2.97 -17.20 16.38
CA GLY A 309 2.22 -18.43 16.57
C GLY A 309 2.12 -19.19 15.24
N PRO A 310 2.12 -20.53 15.24
CA PRO A 310 1.98 -21.29 14.00
C PRO A 310 0.63 -20.97 13.33
N THR A 311 0.67 -20.42 12.12
CA THR A 311 -0.51 -20.28 11.27
C THR A 311 -0.74 -21.57 10.50
N CYS A 312 -1.99 -22.03 10.37
CA CYS A 312 -2.33 -23.14 9.48
C CYS A 312 -2.29 -22.72 7.98
N ALA A 313 -2.18 -21.42 7.70
CA ALA A 313 -2.02 -20.88 6.37
C ALA A 313 -0.63 -21.20 5.78
N PRO A 314 -0.53 -21.37 4.44
CA PRO A 314 0.77 -21.46 3.77
C PRO A 314 1.66 -20.25 4.04
N GLU A 315 2.98 -20.43 3.96
CA GLU A 315 3.92 -19.30 3.99
C GLU A 315 3.70 -18.41 2.75
N TYR A 316 3.62 -17.09 2.94
CA TYR A 316 3.44 -16.11 1.85
C TYR A 316 4.69 -15.26 1.66
N SER A 317 5.13 -15.17 0.41
CA SER A 317 6.25 -14.37 -0.08
C SER A 317 5.79 -13.45 -1.20
N CYS A 318 5.69 -12.14 -0.91
CA CYS A 318 5.22 -11.13 -1.87
C CYS A 318 6.10 -10.99 -3.13
N GLN A 319 7.32 -11.54 -3.09
CA GLN A 319 8.26 -11.64 -4.21
C GLN A 319 7.97 -12.79 -5.17
N GLN A 320 7.19 -13.78 -4.74
CA GLN A 320 7.03 -15.04 -5.45
C GLN A 320 5.59 -15.34 -5.82
N ASP A 321 4.67 -14.99 -4.93
CA ASP A 321 3.30 -15.46 -5.01
C ASP A 321 2.38 -14.50 -5.77
N GLY A 322 1.37 -15.08 -6.40
CA GLY A 322 0.33 -14.34 -7.11
C GLY A 322 -0.62 -13.62 -6.15
N MET A 323 -1.12 -12.46 -6.58
CA MET A 323 -2.15 -11.71 -5.86
C MET A 323 -3.40 -11.59 -6.72
N VAL A 324 -4.48 -12.24 -6.30
CA VAL A 324 -5.80 -12.17 -6.93
C VAL A 324 -6.54 -11.00 -6.29
N SER A 325 -6.99 -10.05 -7.11
CA SER A 325 -7.71 -8.88 -6.61
C SER A 325 -9.07 -8.72 -7.25
N LEU A 326 -10.05 -8.35 -6.43
CA LEU A 326 -11.43 -8.12 -6.81
C LEU A 326 -11.86 -6.68 -6.54
N GLY A 327 -12.79 -6.17 -7.33
CA GLY A 327 -13.36 -4.83 -7.23
C GLY A 327 -12.73 -3.80 -8.19
N ALA A 328 -13.52 -2.78 -8.52
CA ALA A 328 -13.07 -1.65 -9.34
C ALA A 328 -11.78 -1.01 -8.79
N GLY A 329 -10.79 -0.80 -9.66
CA GLY A 329 -9.48 -0.22 -9.30
C GLY A 329 -8.52 -1.17 -8.58
N ALA A 330 -8.93 -2.42 -8.31
CA ALA A 330 -8.08 -3.43 -7.69
C ALA A 330 -7.05 -3.97 -8.69
N ARG A 331 -5.88 -4.39 -8.20
CA ARG A 331 -4.75 -4.81 -9.05
C ARG A 331 -4.34 -6.23 -8.76
N SER A 332 -4.42 -7.09 -9.75
CA SER A 332 -3.91 -8.45 -9.66
C SER A 332 -2.49 -8.54 -10.19
N TYR A 333 -1.68 -9.41 -9.59
CA TYR A 333 -0.29 -9.64 -9.96
C TYR A 333 -0.08 -11.11 -10.27
N THR A 334 0.23 -11.41 -11.53
CA THR A 334 0.83 -12.67 -11.95
C THR A 334 2.30 -12.44 -12.29
N ARG A 335 3.07 -13.51 -12.46
CA ARG A 335 4.50 -13.45 -12.80
C ARG A 335 4.77 -12.64 -14.07
N THR A 336 3.91 -12.78 -15.08
CA THR A 336 4.14 -12.19 -16.41
C THR A 336 3.20 -11.02 -16.73
N LEU A 337 2.14 -10.80 -15.95
CA LEU A 337 1.18 -9.73 -16.17
C LEU A 337 0.72 -9.12 -14.85
N HIS A 338 0.84 -7.81 -14.72
CA HIS A 338 0.07 -7.07 -13.74
C HIS A 338 -1.13 -6.46 -14.44
N TYR A 339 -2.32 -6.65 -13.89
CA TYR A 339 -3.55 -6.12 -14.46
C TYR A 339 -4.45 -5.50 -13.41
N SER A 340 -5.32 -4.61 -13.85
CA SER A 340 -6.19 -3.82 -12.99
C SER A 340 -7.48 -3.54 -13.74
N ASP A 341 -8.55 -3.27 -13.00
CA ASP A 341 -9.62 -2.43 -13.54
C ASP A 341 -9.12 -0.99 -13.68
N GLU A 342 -9.73 -0.19 -14.56
CA GLU A 342 -9.36 1.22 -14.70
C GLU A 342 -9.41 1.94 -13.35
N TRP A 343 -8.61 3.01 -13.22
CA TRP A 343 -8.55 3.80 -11.99
C TRP A 343 -8.40 5.28 -12.32
N ALA A 344 -8.91 6.12 -11.42
CA ALA A 344 -8.77 7.56 -11.48
C ALA A 344 -8.46 8.13 -10.10
N THR A 345 -7.91 9.35 -10.07
CA THR A 345 -7.81 10.13 -8.83
C THR A 345 -8.97 11.10 -8.73
N SER A 346 -9.44 11.74 -9.81
CA SER A 346 -10.53 12.72 -9.70
C SER A 346 -11.85 12.08 -9.23
N ALA A 347 -12.65 12.84 -8.47
CA ALA A 347 -13.94 12.36 -7.99
C ALA A 347 -14.92 12.00 -9.13
N LEU A 348 -14.86 12.72 -10.25
CA LEU A 348 -15.65 12.42 -11.45
C LEU A 348 -15.18 11.13 -12.12
N GLY A 349 -13.87 10.97 -12.32
CA GLY A 349 -13.31 9.75 -12.91
C GLY A 349 -13.60 8.51 -12.07
N VAL A 350 -13.48 8.59 -10.74
CA VAL A 350 -13.82 7.47 -9.86
C VAL A 350 -15.30 7.09 -9.99
N LYS A 351 -16.22 8.07 -9.96
CA LYS A 351 -17.66 7.80 -10.11
C LYS A 351 -17.99 7.16 -11.46
N ALA A 352 -17.37 7.64 -12.55
CA ALA A 352 -17.57 7.07 -13.88
C ALA A 352 -17.12 5.60 -13.92
N ILE A 353 -15.89 5.32 -13.48
CA ILE A 353 -15.33 3.96 -13.47
C ILE A 353 -16.16 3.02 -12.60
N VAL A 354 -16.57 3.44 -11.40
CA VAL A 354 -17.43 2.60 -10.53
C VAL A 354 -18.76 2.33 -11.22
N SER A 355 -19.37 3.33 -11.86
CA SER A 355 -20.67 3.18 -12.54
C SER A 355 -20.61 2.24 -13.74
N GLU A 356 -19.54 2.32 -14.53
CA GLU A 356 -19.27 1.40 -15.64
C GLU A 356 -18.99 -0.02 -15.12
N TRP A 357 -18.19 -0.15 -14.07
CA TRP A 357 -17.83 -1.43 -13.49
C TRP A 357 -19.05 -2.20 -12.97
N VAL A 358 -19.99 -1.53 -12.27
CA VAL A 358 -21.24 -2.15 -11.80
C VAL A 358 -22.26 -2.44 -12.90
N ALA A 359 -21.95 -2.10 -14.15
CA ALA A 359 -22.77 -2.40 -15.32
C ALA A 359 -22.19 -3.53 -16.19
N ARG A 360 -21.00 -4.04 -15.86
CA ARG A 360 -20.32 -5.10 -16.63
C ARG A 360 -21.04 -6.44 -16.50
N ALA A 361 -21.00 -7.20 -17.59
CA ALA A 361 -21.42 -8.59 -17.60
C ALA A 361 -20.33 -9.49 -16.98
N PRO A 362 -20.70 -10.62 -16.34
CA PRO A 362 -19.75 -11.52 -15.69
C PRO A 362 -18.59 -11.98 -16.57
N GLN A 363 -18.84 -12.20 -17.87
CA GLN A 363 -17.83 -12.67 -18.83
C GLN A 363 -16.73 -11.64 -19.09
N GLU A 364 -16.99 -10.36 -18.83
CA GLU A 364 -15.98 -9.31 -18.97
C GLU A 364 -14.90 -9.40 -17.89
N PHE A 365 -15.23 -9.97 -16.72
CA PHE A 365 -14.27 -10.18 -15.63
C PHE A 365 -13.28 -11.32 -15.89
N GLU A 366 -13.47 -12.09 -16.95
CA GLU A 366 -12.59 -13.19 -17.35
C GLU A 366 -11.38 -12.70 -18.16
N ARG A 367 -11.29 -11.39 -18.42
CA ARG A 367 -10.25 -10.78 -19.24
C ARG A 367 -9.67 -9.53 -18.58
N ALA A 368 -8.36 -9.38 -18.68
CA ALA A 368 -7.65 -8.16 -18.30
C ALA A 368 -7.66 -7.16 -19.46
N GLY A 369 -8.38 -6.05 -19.31
CA GLY A 369 -8.40 -4.95 -20.29
C GLY A 369 -7.31 -3.89 -20.09
N TYR A 370 -6.72 -3.81 -18.90
CA TYR A 370 -5.76 -2.77 -18.53
C TYR A 370 -4.65 -3.34 -17.65
N GLY A 371 -3.40 -2.98 -17.91
CA GLY A 371 -2.26 -3.54 -17.18
C GLY A 371 -0.90 -3.26 -17.80
N ILE A 372 0.08 -4.08 -17.44
CA ILE A 372 1.44 -4.08 -18.01
C ILE A 372 1.98 -5.51 -18.02
N ALA A 373 2.55 -5.91 -19.16
CA ALA A 373 3.27 -7.17 -19.29
C ALA A 373 4.69 -7.03 -18.73
N LEU A 374 5.19 -8.06 -18.06
CA LEU A 374 6.49 -8.05 -17.41
C LEU A 374 7.48 -8.90 -18.19
N SER A 375 8.57 -8.28 -18.63
CA SER A 375 9.74 -9.00 -19.09
C SER A 375 10.42 -9.74 -17.92
N GLU A 376 11.33 -10.67 -18.22
CA GLU A 376 12.16 -11.29 -17.17
C GLU A 376 12.95 -10.22 -16.37
N ARG A 377 13.41 -9.18 -17.06
CA ARG A 377 14.10 -8.05 -16.44
C ARG A 377 13.19 -7.29 -15.47
N ASP A 378 11.92 -7.09 -15.80
CA ASP A 378 10.95 -6.48 -14.88
C ASP A 378 10.69 -7.36 -13.66
N GLN A 379 10.61 -8.68 -13.86
CA GLN A 379 10.43 -9.64 -12.77
C GLN A 379 11.61 -9.60 -11.79
N LYS A 380 12.84 -9.53 -12.30
CA LYS A 380 14.07 -9.35 -11.50
C LYS A 380 14.04 -8.03 -10.73
N THR A 381 13.77 -6.91 -11.41
CA THR A 381 13.68 -5.58 -10.80
C THR A 381 12.63 -5.51 -9.69
N ARG A 382 11.44 -6.09 -9.96
CA ARG A 382 10.36 -6.22 -8.99
C ARG A 382 10.79 -6.96 -7.72
N TYR A 383 11.43 -8.13 -7.89
CA TYR A 383 11.93 -8.96 -6.79
C TYR A 383 12.95 -8.18 -5.94
N LEU A 384 13.89 -7.49 -6.59
CA LEU A 384 14.93 -6.72 -5.93
C LEU A 384 14.34 -5.59 -5.08
N ILE A 385 13.43 -4.79 -5.63
CA ILE A 385 12.80 -3.67 -4.91
C ILE A 385 12.06 -4.16 -3.67
N GLN A 386 11.28 -5.22 -3.78
CA GLN A 386 10.55 -5.77 -2.63
C GLN A 386 11.44 -6.38 -1.55
N SER A 387 12.62 -6.86 -1.93
CA SER A 387 13.53 -7.50 -0.99
C SER A 387 14.45 -6.48 -0.30
N VAL A 388 15.04 -5.57 -1.08
CA VAL A 388 15.99 -4.56 -0.58
C VAL A 388 15.29 -3.54 0.33
N LEU A 389 14.04 -3.15 0.03
CA LEU A 389 13.30 -2.16 0.83
C LEU A 389 12.62 -2.73 2.08
N HIS A 390 12.94 -3.97 2.45
CA HIS A 390 12.43 -4.66 3.64
C HIS A 390 13.59 -5.08 4.57
N ALA A 391 13.33 -5.17 5.88
CA ALA A 391 14.34 -5.49 6.90
C ALA A 391 14.99 -6.86 6.73
N SER A 392 14.29 -7.83 6.14
CA SER A 392 14.87 -9.14 5.79
C SER A 392 15.95 -9.05 4.72
N GLY A 393 15.98 -7.98 3.93
CA GLY A 393 16.90 -7.79 2.82
C GLY A 393 16.67 -8.76 1.65
N LEU A 394 17.61 -8.71 0.72
CA LEU A 394 17.70 -9.58 -0.44
C LEU A 394 18.51 -10.84 -0.10
N ASP A 395 17.86 -11.99 -0.09
CA ASP A 395 18.51 -13.30 -0.07
C ASP A 395 18.98 -13.68 -1.49
N ARG A 396 20.31 -13.78 -1.67
CA ARG A 396 20.92 -14.07 -2.97
C ARG A 396 20.72 -15.52 -3.39
N GLY A 397 20.57 -16.45 -2.43
CA GLY A 397 20.27 -17.85 -2.69
C GLY A 397 18.87 -18.04 -3.25
N ARG A 398 17.87 -17.42 -2.63
CA ARG A 398 16.47 -17.41 -3.11
C ARG A 398 16.36 -16.74 -4.48
N TYR A 399 17.10 -15.65 -4.71
CA TYR A 399 17.17 -15.02 -6.03
C TYR A 399 17.74 -15.96 -7.10
N ARG A 400 18.89 -16.60 -6.83
CA ARG A 400 19.52 -17.57 -7.75
C ARG A 400 18.62 -18.76 -8.04
N ALA A 401 17.94 -19.28 -7.02
CA ALA A 401 16.99 -20.39 -7.19
C ALA A 401 15.83 -20.03 -8.13
N ARG A 402 15.39 -18.76 -8.12
CA ARG A 402 14.30 -18.27 -8.97
C ARG A 402 14.73 -17.91 -10.39
N PHE A 403 15.86 -17.23 -10.55
CA PHE A 403 16.27 -16.63 -11.82
C PHE A 403 17.48 -17.28 -12.49
N GLY A 404 18.17 -18.20 -11.81
CA GLY A 404 19.36 -18.88 -12.35
C GLY A 404 20.63 -18.02 -12.40
N SER A 405 20.59 -16.77 -11.92
CA SER A 405 21.69 -15.79 -11.96
C SER A 405 21.87 -15.12 -10.59
N ASP A 406 23.05 -14.54 -10.33
CA ASP A 406 23.28 -13.73 -9.12
C ASP A 406 22.76 -12.30 -9.31
N PRO A 407 22.11 -11.70 -8.29
CA PRO A 407 21.59 -10.33 -8.43
C PRO A 407 22.69 -9.29 -8.68
N MET A 408 23.93 -9.54 -8.25
CA MET A 408 25.06 -8.62 -8.48
C MET A 408 25.61 -8.71 -9.91
N ASP A 409 25.24 -9.74 -10.67
CA ASP A 409 25.58 -9.88 -12.08
C ASP A 409 24.47 -9.29 -12.95
N ASP A 410 23.21 -9.54 -12.59
CA ASP A 410 22.05 -8.96 -13.28
C ASP A 410 21.95 -7.44 -13.09
N ARG A 411 22.26 -6.95 -11.88
CA ARG A 411 22.17 -5.54 -11.49
C ARG A 411 23.43 -5.08 -10.73
N PRO A 412 24.58 -4.93 -11.41
CA PRO A 412 25.85 -4.59 -10.78
C PRO A 412 25.83 -3.30 -9.94
N GLU A 413 24.96 -2.35 -10.29
CA GLU A 413 24.77 -1.09 -9.59
C GLU A 413 24.31 -1.26 -8.13
N LEU A 414 23.74 -2.41 -7.75
CA LEU A 414 23.39 -2.68 -6.35
C LEU A 414 24.58 -2.59 -5.39
N ARG A 415 25.82 -2.76 -5.88
CA ARG A 415 27.04 -2.59 -5.08
C ARG A 415 27.19 -1.17 -4.54
N GLU A 416 26.65 -0.17 -5.24
CA GLU A 416 26.70 1.24 -4.83
C GLU A 416 26.01 1.46 -3.47
N LEU A 417 25.00 0.65 -3.12
CA LEU A 417 24.38 0.71 -1.79
C LEU A 417 25.39 0.43 -0.68
N SER A 418 26.28 -0.54 -0.87
CA SER A 418 27.30 -0.88 0.13
C SER A 418 28.47 0.10 0.10
N GLU A 419 28.89 0.53 -1.09
CA GLU A 419 29.96 1.53 -1.28
C GLU A 419 29.62 2.88 -0.63
N LEU A 420 28.34 3.27 -0.65
CA LEU A 420 27.84 4.46 0.04
C LEU A 420 27.51 4.22 1.53
N GLY A 421 27.76 3.02 2.05
CA GLY A 421 27.51 2.66 3.45
C GLY A 421 26.03 2.56 3.81
N LEU A 422 25.15 2.39 2.83
CA LEU A 422 23.69 2.27 3.00
C LEU A 422 23.24 0.82 3.22
N ALA A 423 24.05 -0.16 2.81
CA ALA A 423 23.73 -1.58 2.93
C ALA A 423 24.95 -2.42 3.33
N ASP A 424 24.68 -3.52 4.02
CA ASP A 424 25.66 -4.56 4.27
C ASP A 424 25.52 -5.64 3.18
N LEU A 425 26.56 -5.78 2.36
CA LEU A 425 26.65 -6.78 1.30
C LEU A 425 27.51 -7.96 1.78
N THR A 426 26.94 -9.15 1.74
CA THR A 426 27.62 -10.42 2.07
C THR A 426 27.55 -11.40 0.88
N PRO A 427 28.27 -12.54 0.92
CA PRO A 427 28.11 -13.58 -0.10
C PRO A 427 26.67 -14.13 -0.22
N SER A 428 25.89 -14.09 0.86
CA SER A 428 24.54 -14.65 0.93
C SER A 428 23.42 -13.62 0.82
N SER A 429 23.66 -12.35 1.16
CA SER A 429 22.60 -11.34 1.26
C SER A 429 23.05 -9.91 0.93
N LEU A 430 22.07 -9.05 0.65
CA LEU A 430 22.21 -7.59 0.66
C LEU A 430 21.09 -7.00 1.53
N THR A 431 21.44 -6.34 2.63
CA THR A 431 20.46 -5.79 3.58
C THR A 431 20.71 -4.31 3.80
N LEU A 432 19.67 -3.47 3.68
CA LEU A 432 19.77 -2.05 4.00
C LEU A 432 20.05 -1.87 5.49
N ARG A 433 20.95 -0.92 5.80
CA ARG A 433 21.16 -0.51 7.19
C ARG A 433 19.93 0.22 7.72
N PRO A 434 19.62 0.12 9.02
CA PRO A 434 18.40 0.71 9.58
C PRO A 434 18.19 2.20 9.28
N GLN A 435 19.27 2.99 9.22
CA GLN A 435 19.20 4.42 8.91
C GLN A 435 18.87 4.70 7.43
N ALA A 436 19.21 3.77 6.53
CA ALA A 436 19.00 3.93 5.09
C ALA A 436 17.53 3.73 4.66
N PHE A 437 16.67 3.22 5.54
CA PHE A 437 15.22 3.11 5.27
C PHE A 437 14.56 4.47 5.00
N GLU A 438 15.13 5.59 5.47
CA GLU A 438 14.63 6.92 5.14
C GLU A 438 14.70 7.22 3.63
N LEU A 439 15.61 6.54 2.92
CA LEU A 439 15.87 6.71 1.49
C LEU A 439 15.10 5.70 0.63
N SER A 440 14.23 4.86 1.19
CA SER A 440 13.57 3.79 0.43
C SER A 440 12.79 4.30 -0.79
N ASP A 441 12.17 5.48 -0.68
CA ASP A 441 11.43 6.10 -1.78
C ASP A 441 12.30 6.73 -2.86
N ALA A 442 13.59 6.91 -2.60
CA ALA A 442 14.57 7.25 -3.61
C ALA A 442 15.23 5.99 -4.20
N ILE A 443 15.57 5.01 -3.36
CA ILE A 443 16.24 3.76 -3.78
C ILE A 443 15.33 2.90 -4.68
N GLY A 444 14.04 2.77 -4.37
CA GLY A 444 13.13 1.97 -5.19
C GLY A 444 13.05 2.47 -6.65
N PRO A 445 12.71 3.75 -6.89
CA PRO A 445 12.64 4.32 -8.23
C PRO A 445 13.98 4.42 -8.97
N TRP A 446 15.11 4.44 -8.24
CA TRP A 446 16.44 4.29 -8.84
C TRP A 446 16.62 2.96 -9.56
N LEU A 447 15.97 1.89 -9.09
CA LEU A 447 16.05 0.57 -9.72
C LEU A 447 15.10 0.37 -10.91
N TYR A 448 14.16 1.30 -11.16
CA TYR A 448 13.14 1.14 -12.21
C TYR A 448 13.76 1.04 -13.61
N GLU A 449 13.19 0.19 -14.45
CA GLU A 449 13.58 0.12 -15.86
C GLU A 449 13.17 1.37 -16.65
N ASP A 450 13.97 1.73 -17.65
CA ASP A 450 13.78 2.96 -18.44
C ASP A 450 12.44 2.97 -19.18
N HIS A 451 12.01 1.84 -19.73
CA HIS A 451 10.70 1.75 -20.39
C HIS A 451 9.54 1.98 -19.39
N VAL A 452 9.66 1.50 -18.14
CA VAL A 452 8.67 1.78 -17.08
C VAL A 452 8.65 3.27 -16.76
N ARG A 453 9.83 3.90 -16.63
CA ARG A 453 9.93 5.36 -16.40
C ARG A 453 9.32 6.16 -17.54
N GLU A 454 9.53 5.74 -18.79
CA GLU A 454 8.93 6.35 -19.97
C GLU A 454 7.40 6.26 -19.94
N LEU A 455 6.85 5.07 -19.66
CA LEU A 455 5.41 4.89 -19.47
C LEU A 455 4.88 5.76 -18.32
N MET A 456 5.60 5.84 -17.20
CA MET A 456 5.19 6.71 -16.09
C MET A 456 5.15 8.19 -16.49
N ARG A 457 6.12 8.67 -17.29
CA ARG A 457 6.16 10.06 -17.79
C ARG A 457 5.02 10.37 -18.75
N GLY A 458 4.66 9.41 -19.60
CA GLY A 458 3.55 9.54 -20.54
C GLY A 458 2.16 9.29 -19.94
N PHE A 459 2.03 9.21 -18.61
CA PHE A 459 0.73 8.96 -17.96
C PHE A 459 -0.07 10.24 -17.81
N ASP A 460 -1.29 10.23 -18.34
CA ASP A 460 -2.26 11.30 -18.18
C ASP A 460 -3.02 11.13 -16.85
N LEU A 461 -2.81 12.05 -15.91
CA LEU A 461 -3.46 12.03 -14.59
C LEU A 461 -4.91 12.48 -14.73
N ARG A 462 -5.86 11.55 -14.53
CA ARG A 462 -7.31 11.78 -14.62
C ARG A 462 -8.04 11.71 -13.28
#